data_AF-X0YCA1-F1
#
_entry.id   AF-X0YCA1-F1
#
_cell.length_a   1.000
_cell.length_b   1.000
_cell.length_c   1.000
_cell.angle_alpha   90.00
_cell.angle_beta   90.00
_cell.angle_gamma   90.00
#
_symmetry.space_group_name_H-M   'P 1'
#
loop_
_entity.id
_entity.type
_entity.pdbx_description
1 polymer ?
#
loop_
_entity_poly.entity_id
_entity_poly.type
_entity_poly.pdbx_seq_one_letter_code
_entity_poly.pdbx_strand_id
1 'polypeptide(L)'
;GLNSPFSGDVTSLLEGPQPVKTVPSHFSPANLASDRDIELVFGKEDKERFWIGNPLDMETKVCLNLQEFVKRSNGIFGKSGTGKTFLTRILLIGLLQKSQAVNLIFDMHNEYGWAGTREGGPPVKALKQLFPSNVAVFTLDEENSRRRGVSTDFVVRIGYDEIEPEDIVLLRQTLNLTELAVEAVYQLFRKFGKNWLQSTLDLKDAEELPEGLNIHESTLNNLQRGLATIRRLPFI
;
A
#
# COMPACT_ATOMS: atom_id res chain seq x y z
N GLY A 1 44.17 -10.22 -46.86
CA GLY A 1 43.84 -10.92 -45.59
C GLY A 1 43.09 -9.95 -44.74
N LEU A 2 41.78 -10.18 -44.54
CA LEU A 2 40.90 -9.28 -43.79
C LEU A 2 40.76 -9.82 -42.36
N ASN A 3 41.15 -9.01 -41.39
CA ASN A 3 41.02 -9.31 -39.96
C ASN A 3 39.55 -9.22 -39.55
N SER A 4 39.05 -10.29 -38.92
CA SER A 4 37.77 -10.37 -38.22
C SER A 4 37.84 -9.63 -36.87
N PRO A 5 36.88 -8.75 -36.53
CA PRO A 5 36.75 -8.19 -35.20
C PRO A 5 35.59 -8.86 -34.45
N PHE A 6 35.62 -10.17 -34.27
CA PHE A 6 34.77 -10.85 -33.30
C PHE A 6 35.66 -11.62 -32.32
N SER A 7 36.20 -10.89 -31.36
CA SER A 7 36.67 -11.46 -30.10
C SER A 7 35.99 -10.70 -28.97
N GLY A 8 34.70 -10.98 -28.79
CA GLY A 8 34.03 -10.70 -27.51
C GLY A 8 34.66 -11.64 -26.48
N ASP A 9 35.37 -11.05 -25.54
CA ASP A 9 36.17 -11.76 -24.53
C ASP A 9 35.25 -12.67 -23.68
N VAL A 10 35.61 -13.94 -23.54
CA VAL A 10 34.80 -14.98 -22.86
C VAL A 10 34.57 -14.64 -21.38
N THR A 11 35.42 -13.79 -20.82
CA THR A 11 35.29 -13.16 -19.50
C THR A 11 34.08 -12.24 -19.36
N SER A 12 33.67 -11.53 -20.43
CA SER A 12 32.50 -10.65 -20.41
C SER A 12 31.17 -11.42 -20.27
N LEU A 13 31.14 -12.69 -20.66
CA LEU A 13 29.99 -13.57 -20.44
C LEU A 13 29.87 -14.01 -18.96
N LEU A 14 30.96 -13.97 -18.20
CA LEU A 14 30.98 -14.34 -16.78
C LEU A 14 30.65 -13.16 -15.86
N GLU A 15 30.99 -11.94 -16.25
CA GLU A 15 30.74 -10.72 -15.44
C GLU A 15 29.38 -10.05 -15.69
N GLY A 16 28.57 -10.58 -16.62
CA GLY A 16 27.26 -10.03 -16.95
C GLY A 16 27.33 -8.69 -17.69
N PRO A 17 26.17 -8.08 -18.00
CA PRO A 17 26.11 -6.83 -18.76
C PRO A 17 26.77 -5.68 -17.98
N GLN A 18 27.76 -5.03 -18.62
CA GLN A 18 28.52 -3.92 -18.05
C GLN A 18 28.02 -2.56 -18.54
N PRO A 19 28.14 -1.49 -17.73
CA PRO A 19 27.82 -0.14 -18.17
C PRO A 19 28.63 0.26 -19.40
N VAL A 20 27.95 0.82 -20.41
CA VAL A 20 28.61 1.32 -21.62
C VAL A 20 29.47 2.55 -21.28
N LYS A 21 30.74 2.53 -21.68
CA LYS A 21 31.71 3.61 -21.39
C LYS A 21 31.86 4.63 -22.54
N THR A 22 31.33 4.33 -23.72
CA THR A 22 31.51 5.13 -24.95
C THR A 22 30.27 5.09 -25.83
N VAL A 23 29.98 6.18 -26.54
CA VAL A 23 28.88 6.24 -27.51
C VAL A 23 29.23 5.40 -28.75
N PRO A 24 28.29 4.59 -29.31
CA PRO A 24 28.53 3.86 -30.56
C PRO A 24 28.86 4.79 -31.73
N SER A 25 29.69 4.34 -32.67
CA SER A 25 30.03 5.10 -33.88
C SER A 25 28.80 5.29 -34.79
N HIS A 26 28.87 6.31 -35.66
CA HIS A 26 27.85 6.51 -36.70
C HIS A 26 27.65 5.23 -37.53
N PHE A 27 26.38 4.89 -37.79
CA PHE A 27 25.97 3.66 -38.51
C PHE A 27 26.32 2.34 -37.83
N SER A 28 26.51 2.34 -36.50
CA SER A 28 26.62 1.08 -35.75
C SER A 28 25.36 0.22 -35.96
N PRO A 29 25.51 -1.10 -36.22
CA PRO A 29 24.37 -1.98 -36.41
C PRO A 29 23.55 -2.07 -35.11
N ALA A 30 22.24 -1.93 -35.23
CA ALA A 30 21.28 -2.17 -34.15
C ALA A 30 20.57 -3.51 -34.42
N ASN A 31 20.63 -4.41 -33.45
CA ASN A 31 19.97 -5.73 -33.52
C ASN A 31 18.84 -5.78 -32.51
N LEU A 32 17.79 -6.53 -32.82
CA LEU A 32 16.76 -6.87 -31.83
C LEU A 32 17.38 -7.78 -30.76
N ALA A 33 17.03 -7.53 -29.50
CA ALA A 33 17.42 -8.41 -28.41
C ALA A 33 16.80 -9.80 -28.61
N SER A 34 17.58 -10.84 -28.39
CA SER A 34 17.07 -12.21 -28.33
C SER A 34 16.49 -12.52 -26.95
N ASP A 35 15.73 -13.61 -26.84
CA ASP A 35 15.25 -14.09 -25.53
C ASP A 35 16.39 -14.27 -24.52
N ARG A 36 17.53 -14.78 -25.00
CA ARG A 36 18.72 -15.00 -24.18
C ARG A 36 19.31 -13.69 -23.64
N ASP A 37 19.23 -12.60 -24.39
CA ASP A 37 19.72 -11.29 -23.96
C ASP A 37 18.83 -10.72 -22.84
N ILE A 38 17.52 -10.88 -22.96
CA ILE A 38 16.56 -10.47 -21.91
C ILE A 38 16.76 -11.33 -20.66
N GLU A 39 16.90 -12.65 -20.80
CA GLU A 39 17.17 -13.57 -19.69
C GLU A 39 18.51 -13.29 -18.99
N LEU A 40 19.52 -12.81 -19.71
CA LEU A 40 20.80 -12.39 -19.12
C LEU A 40 20.62 -11.20 -18.17
N VAL A 41 19.71 -10.27 -18.50
CA VAL A 41 19.47 -9.04 -17.74
C VAL A 41 18.47 -9.26 -16.60
N PHE A 42 17.32 -9.86 -16.91
CA PHE A 42 16.20 -10.00 -15.97
C PHE A 42 16.17 -11.36 -15.25
N GLY A 43 16.93 -12.33 -15.77
CA GLY A 43 16.89 -13.72 -15.30
C GLY A 43 15.67 -14.49 -15.81
N LYS A 44 15.75 -15.81 -15.67
CA LYS A 44 14.61 -16.72 -15.88
C LYS A 44 13.73 -16.75 -14.64
N GLU A 45 12.48 -17.18 -14.84
CA GLU A 45 11.59 -17.45 -13.73
C GLU A 45 12.16 -18.59 -12.86
N ASP A 46 12.30 -18.34 -11.56
CA ASP A 46 12.87 -19.28 -10.60
C ASP A 46 12.24 -19.10 -9.21
N LYS A 47 12.91 -19.53 -8.13
CA LYS A 47 12.37 -19.39 -6.77
C LYS A 47 12.26 -17.92 -6.32
N GLU A 48 13.14 -17.05 -6.78
CA GLU A 48 13.22 -15.63 -6.39
C GLU A 48 12.57 -14.72 -7.44
N ARG A 49 12.70 -15.11 -8.72
CA ARG A 49 12.25 -14.34 -9.87
C ARG A 49 10.85 -14.77 -10.31
N PHE A 50 9.96 -13.79 -10.46
CA PHE A 50 8.58 -13.98 -10.84
C PHE A 50 8.28 -13.27 -12.16
N TRP A 51 7.56 -13.94 -13.07
CA TRP A 51 7.18 -13.35 -14.35
C TRP A 51 6.10 -12.27 -14.18
N ILE A 52 6.39 -11.07 -14.66
CA ILE A 52 5.49 -9.90 -14.52
C ILE A 52 4.79 -9.50 -15.82
N GLY A 53 5.21 -10.05 -16.96
CA GLY A 53 4.66 -9.75 -18.28
C GLY A 53 5.69 -9.88 -19.38
N ASN A 54 5.33 -9.43 -20.58
CA ASN A 54 6.14 -9.48 -21.79
C ASN A 54 6.24 -8.06 -22.38
N PRO A 55 7.37 -7.70 -23.02
CA PRO A 55 7.43 -6.48 -23.82
C PRO A 55 6.41 -6.52 -24.96
N LEU A 56 5.96 -5.37 -25.45
CA LEU A 56 4.89 -5.30 -26.46
C LEU A 56 5.25 -6.02 -27.77
N ASP A 57 6.51 -5.96 -28.17
CA ASP A 57 6.98 -6.46 -29.46
C ASP A 57 7.76 -7.79 -29.34
N MET A 58 7.69 -8.45 -28.17
CA MET A 58 8.47 -9.67 -27.89
C MET A 58 7.65 -10.67 -27.06
N GLU A 59 7.77 -11.95 -27.39
CA GLU A 59 7.16 -13.04 -26.61
C GLU A 59 7.98 -13.39 -25.35
N THR A 60 9.11 -12.71 -25.11
CA THR A 60 10.01 -13.01 -24.00
C THR A 60 9.41 -12.62 -22.65
N LYS A 61 9.57 -13.48 -21.65
CA LYS A 61 9.12 -13.21 -20.28
C LYS A 61 10.09 -12.27 -19.57
N VAL A 62 9.57 -11.18 -19.02
CA VAL A 62 10.30 -10.33 -18.07
C VAL A 62 10.02 -10.83 -16.66
N CYS A 63 11.08 -11.18 -15.94
CA CYS A 63 11.00 -11.64 -14.56
C CYS A 63 11.58 -10.60 -13.59
N LEU A 64 10.98 -10.47 -12.42
CA LEU A 64 11.43 -9.58 -11.36
C LEU A 64 11.85 -10.40 -10.15
N ASN A 65 13.06 -10.14 -9.61
CA ASN A 65 13.47 -10.74 -8.34
C ASN A 65 12.65 -10.11 -7.20
N LEU A 66 11.67 -10.86 -6.70
CA LEU A 66 10.76 -10.39 -5.66
C LEU A 66 11.45 -10.32 -4.29
N GLN A 67 12.47 -11.15 -4.06
CA GLN A 67 13.24 -11.12 -2.81
C GLN A 67 14.04 -9.82 -2.68
N GLU A 68 14.62 -9.32 -3.77
CA GLU A 68 15.27 -8.01 -3.79
C GLU A 68 14.25 -6.87 -3.79
N PHE A 69 13.14 -7.03 -4.51
CA PHE A 69 12.08 -6.02 -4.59
C PHE A 69 11.57 -5.61 -3.20
N VAL A 70 11.29 -6.58 -2.32
CA VAL A 70 10.75 -6.29 -0.98
C VAL A 70 11.74 -5.63 -0.01
N LYS A 71 13.04 -5.62 -0.33
CA LYS A 71 14.07 -5.01 0.55
C LYS A 71 14.07 -3.48 0.50
N ARG A 72 13.32 -2.88 -0.42
CA ARG A 72 13.28 -1.43 -0.64
C ARG A 72 11.83 -0.96 -0.78
N SER A 73 11.62 0.33 -0.54
CA SER A 73 10.36 0.98 -0.87
C SER A 73 10.22 1.09 -2.38
N ASN A 74 9.07 0.70 -2.92
CA ASN A 74 8.77 0.75 -4.34
C ASN A 74 7.52 1.60 -4.60
N GLY A 75 7.48 2.24 -5.76
CA GLY A 75 6.31 2.98 -6.24
C GLY A 75 5.95 2.57 -7.65
N ILE A 76 4.66 2.36 -7.91
CA ILE A 76 4.12 2.03 -9.24
C ILE A 76 3.41 3.27 -9.78
N PHE A 77 3.96 3.85 -10.84
CA PHE A 77 3.52 5.12 -11.42
C PHE A 77 3.00 4.94 -12.85
N GLY A 78 2.05 5.79 -13.24
CA GLY A 78 1.43 5.76 -14.56
C GLY A 78 0.15 6.60 -14.63
N LYS A 79 -0.24 7.05 -15.83
CA LYS A 79 -1.51 7.77 -16.04
C LYS A 79 -2.72 6.88 -15.68
N SER A 80 -3.89 7.46 -15.45
CA SER A 80 -5.10 6.65 -15.28
C SER A 80 -5.33 5.74 -16.50
N GLY A 81 -5.86 4.54 -16.30
CA GLY A 81 -6.08 3.55 -17.38
C GLY A 81 -4.82 2.83 -17.90
N THR A 82 -3.62 3.12 -17.39
CA THR A 82 -2.37 2.48 -17.87
C THR A 82 -2.04 1.13 -17.22
N GLY A 83 -3.00 0.51 -16.52
CA GLY A 83 -2.80 -0.82 -15.94
C GLY A 83 -2.05 -0.86 -14.60
N LYS A 84 -1.88 0.27 -13.90
CA LYS A 84 -1.24 0.32 -12.56
C LYS A 84 -1.82 -0.73 -11.60
N THR A 85 -3.14 -0.73 -11.41
CA THR A 85 -3.85 -1.69 -10.56
C THR A 85 -3.57 -3.14 -10.98
N PHE A 86 -3.51 -3.39 -12.29
CA PHE A 86 -3.27 -4.72 -12.82
C PHE A 86 -1.83 -5.19 -12.53
N LEU A 87 -0.83 -4.34 -12.77
CA LEU A 87 0.57 -4.63 -12.43
C LEU A 87 0.76 -4.83 -10.93
N THR A 88 0.19 -3.95 -10.10
CA THR A 88 0.20 -4.10 -8.63
C THR A 88 -0.37 -5.44 -8.22
N ARG A 89 -1.50 -5.86 -8.82
CA ARG A 89 -2.12 -7.17 -8.54
C ARG A 89 -1.19 -8.32 -8.91
N ILE A 90 -0.54 -8.28 -10.07
CA ILE A 90 0.44 -9.29 -10.49
C ILE A 90 1.58 -9.38 -9.47
N LEU A 91 2.13 -8.25 -9.03
CA LEU A 91 3.21 -8.24 -8.04
C LEU A 91 2.76 -8.82 -6.70
N LEU A 92 1.57 -8.46 -6.21
CA LEU A 92 1.02 -9.01 -4.97
C LEU A 92 0.78 -10.53 -5.07
N ILE A 93 0.29 -11.01 -6.22
CA ILE A 93 0.17 -12.45 -6.51
C ILE A 93 1.56 -13.11 -6.44
N GLY A 94 2.56 -12.53 -7.09
CA GLY A 94 3.92 -13.05 -7.05
C GLY A 94 4.49 -13.13 -5.65
N LEU A 95 4.29 -12.09 -4.82
CA LEU A 95 4.74 -12.05 -3.43
C LEU A 95 4.10 -13.15 -2.58
N LEU A 96 2.80 -13.41 -2.77
CA LEU A 96 2.10 -14.51 -2.12
C LEU A 96 2.58 -15.88 -2.60
N GLN A 97 2.66 -16.09 -3.92
CA GLN A 97 3.09 -17.36 -4.51
C GLN A 97 4.50 -17.76 -4.10
N LYS A 98 5.41 -16.79 -4.04
CA LYS A 98 6.81 -17.02 -3.66
C LYS A 98 7.04 -16.93 -2.15
N SER A 99 6.00 -16.63 -1.36
CA SER A 99 6.04 -16.48 0.11
C SER A 99 7.18 -15.57 0.59
N GLN A 100 7.36 -14.43 -0.07
CA GLN A 100 8.51 -13.54 0.17
C GLN A 100 8.30 -12.56 1.33
N ALA A 101 7.03 -12.23 1.64
CA ALA A 101 6.70 -11.24 2.68
C ALA A 101 5.28 -11.44 3.22
N VAL A 102 5.07 -10.98 4.45
CA VAL A 102 3.73 -10.73 5.00
C VAL A 102 3.28 -9.34 4.51
N ASN A 103 2.10 -9.27 3.91
CA ASN A 103 1.60 -8.04 3.29
C ASN A 103 0.40 -7.49 4.08
N LEU A 104 0.48 -6.22 4.50
CA LEU A 104 -0.68 -5.43 4.93
C LEU A 104 -1.04 -4.45 3.82
N ILE A 105 -2.26 -4.56 3.28
CA ILE A 105 -2.69 -3.81 2.10
C ILE A 105 -3.88 -2.92 2.47
N PHE A 106 -3.72 -1.61 2.34
CA PHE A 106 -4.82 -0.65 2.44
C PHE A 106 -5.52 -0.55 1.07
N ASP A 107 -6.59 -1.30 0.89
CA ASP A 107 -7.30 -1.42 -0.39
C ASP A 107 -8.47 -0.42 -0.50
N MET A 108 -8.15 0.86 -0.73
CA MET A 108 -9.14 1.95 -0.73
C MET A 108 -10.26 1.78 -1.78
N HIS A 109 -9.96 1.19 -2.93
CA HIS A 109 -10.92 1.00 -4.03
C HIS A 109 -11.45 -0.43 -4.13
N ASN A 110 -11.06 -1.31 -3.21
CA ASN A 110 -11.42 -2.73 -3.20
C ASN A 110 -11.04 -3.44 -4.52
N GLU A 111 -9.84 -3.16 -5.03
CA GLU A 111 -9.34 -3.67 -6.31
C GLU A 111 -8.49 -4.95 -6.17
N TYR A 112 -8.07 -5.30 -4.94
CA TYR A 112 -7.09 -6.35 -4.67
C TYR A 112 -7.66 -7.47 -3.77
N GLY A 113 -8.54 -7.14 -2.82
CA GLY A 113 -9.04 -8.08 -1.81
C GLY A 113 -9.93 -9.19 -2.39
N TRP A 114 -11.12 -8.84 -2.87
CA TRP A 114 -12.17 -9.82 -3.22
C TRP A 114 -12.40 -9.99 -4.73
N ALA A 115 -12.68 -8.92 -5.46
CA ALA A 115 -12.89 -8.97 -6.90
C ALA A 115 -12.32 -7.71 -7.57
N GLY A 116 -11.53 -7.91 -8.61
CA GLY A 116 -10.99 -6.82 -9.41
C GLY A 116 -11.91 -6.47 -10.56
N THR A 117 -12.04 -5.18 -10.86
CA THR A 117 -12.65 -4.73 -12.12
C THR A 117 -11.64 -4.81 -13.26
N ARG A 118 -12.14 -5.00 -14.48
CA ARG A 118 -11.38 -4.88 -15.75
C ARG A 118 -12.19 -3.95 -16.64
N GLU A 119 -11.53 -2.96 -17.26
CA GLU A 119 -12.20 -2.11 -18.24
C GLU A 119 -12.74 -2.96 -19.40
N GLY A 120 -14.06 -2.89 -19.64
CA GLY A 120 -14.74 -3.55 -20.75
C GLY A 120 -14.82 -5.08 -20.70
N GLY A 121 -14.55 -5.71 -19.56
CA GLY A 121 -14.52 -7.18 -19.45
C GLY A 121 -15.14 -7.73 -18.16
N PRO A 122 -15.30 -9.06 -18.06
CA PRO A 122 -15.79 -9.70 -16.84
C PRO A 122 -14.84 -9.45 -15.66
N PRO A 123 -15.36 -9.47 -14.42
CA PRO A 123 -14.55 -9.28 -13.22
C PRO A 123 -13.41 -10.30 -13.14
N VAL A 124 -12.26 -9.86 -12.66
CA VAL A 124 -11.05 -10.67 -12.55
C VAL A 124 -10.91 -11.15 -11.10
N LYS A 125 -10.48 -12.40 -10.92
CA LYS A 125 -10.19 -12.95 -9.59
C LYS A 125 -9.16 -12.09 -8.87
N ALA A 126 -9.44 -11.76 -7.61
CA ALA A 126 -8.54 -11.02 -6.74
C ALA A 126 -7.81 -11.95 -5.75
N LEU A 127 -7.02 -11.39 -4.84
CA LEU A 127 -6.09 -12.15 -4.00
C LEU A 127 -6.80 -13.19 -3.14
N LYS A 128 -7.92 -12.85 -2.48
CA LYS A 128 -8.68 -13.81 -1.65
C LYS A 128 -9.26 -14.96 -2.45
N GLN A 129 -9.68 -14.71 -3.69
CA GLN A 129 -10.22 -15.77 -4.57
C GLN A 129 -9.12 -16.69 -5.09
N LEU A 130 -7.89 -16.20 -5.24
CA LEU A 130 -6.74 -16.98 -5.70
C LEU A 130 -6.04 -17.73 -4.57
N PHE A 131 -5.97 -17.14 -3.37
CA PHE A 131 -5.27 -17.67 -2.20
C PHE A 131 -6.15 -17.60 -0.94
N PRO A 132 -7.26 -18.36 -0.90
CA PRO A 132 -8.29 -18.21 0.15
C PRO A 132 -7.78 -18.48 1.57
N SER A 133 -6.79 -19.35 1.72
CA SER A 133 -6.14 -19.72 3.00
C SER A 133 -5.00 -18.81 3.41
N ASN A 134 -4.47 -17.97 2.51
CA ASN A 134 -3.30 -17.13 2.76
C ASN A 134 -3.65 -15.64 2.85
N VAL A 135 -4.88 -15.28 2.48
CA VAL A 135 -5.36 -13.90 2.46
C VAL A 135 -6.55 -13.79 3.40
N ALA A 136 -6.54 -12.78 4.26
CA ALA A 136 -7.68 -12.39 5.09
C ALA A 136 -8.11 -10.96 4.70
N VAL A 137 -9.41 -10.76 4.56
CA VAL A 137 -10.03 -9.48 4.20
C VAL A 137 -10.73 -8.89 5.42
N PHE A 138 -10.30 -7.71 5.81
CA PHE A 138 -10.86 -6.95 6.94
C PHE A 138 -11.69 -5.79 6.40
N THR A 139 -12.82 -5.50 7.04
CA THR A 139 -13.65 -4.34 6.70
C THR A 139 -13.87 -3.43 7.90
N LEU A 140 -13.82 -2.12 7.63
CA LEU A 140 -14.24 -1.06 8.57
C LEU A 140 -15.73 -0.71 8.41
N ASP A 141 -16.37 -1.20 7.35
CA ASP A 141 -17.77 -0.92 7.04
C ASP A 141 -18.43 -2.19 6.50
N GLU A 142 -19.06 -2.94 7.40
CA GLU A 142 -19.71 -4.20 7.06
C GLU A 142 -20.90 -4.00 6.11
N GLU A 143 -21.68 -2.92 6.29
CA GLU A 143 -22.86 -2.64 5.49
C GLU A 143 -22.48 -2.37 4.03
N ASN A 144 -21.49 -1.51 3.80
CA ASN A 144 -21.01 -1.22 2.45
C ASN A 144 -20.35 -2.45 1.79
N SER A 145 -19.68 -3.30 2.56
CA SER A 145 -19.11 -4.55 2.04
C SER A 145 -20.20 -5.54 1.62
N ARG A 146 -21.24 -5.73 2.45
CA ARG A 146 -22.41 -6.56 2.12
C ARG A 146 -23.14 -6.05 0.89
N ARG A 147 -23.38 -4.73 0.78
CA ARG A 147 -24.05 -4.11 -0.38
C ARG A 147 -23.29 -4.35 -1.70
N ARG A 148 -21.96 -4.43 -1.64
CA ARG A 148 -21.10 -4.72 -2.79
C ARG A 148 -20.90 -6.22 -3.06
N GLY A 149 -21.50 -7.11 -2.27
CA GLY A 149 -21.31 -8.56 -2.40
C GLY A 149 -19.88 -9.02 -2.09
N VAL A 150 -19.16 -8.26 -1.26
CA VAL A 150 -17.78 -8.55 -0.87
C VAL A 150 -17.81 -9.43 0.37
N SER A 151 -17.25 -10.64 0.26
CA SER A 151 -17.06 -11.51 1.43
C SER A 151 -15.84 -11.03 2.20
N THR A 152 -16.06 -10.66 3.46
CA THR A 152 -15.03 -10.19 4.39
C THR A 152 -14.86 -11.24 5.49
N ASP A 153 -13.62 -11.51 5.88
CA ASP A 153 -13.33 -12.48 6.94
C ASP A 153 -13.57 -11.89 8.34
N PHE A 154 -13.32 -10.58 8.50
CA PHE A 154 -13.43 -9.90 9.79
C PHE A 154 -13.97 -8.49 9.66
N VAL A 155 -14.70 -8.04 10.68
CA VAL A 155 -15.10 -6.64 10.86
C VAL A 155 -14.20 -6.04 11.92
N VAL A 156 -13.53 -4.95 11.58
CA VAL A 156 -12.67 -4.20 12.51
C VAL A 156 -13.51 -3.18 13.25
N ARG A 157 -13.38 -3.18 14.57
CA ARG A 157 -13.98 -2.22 15.49
C ARG A 157 -12.87 -1.66 16.37
N ILE A 158 -12.94 -0.37 16.68
CA ILE A 158 -11.98 0.33 17.53
C ILE A 158 -12.78 0.87 18.71
N GLY A 159 -12.48 0.40 19.91
CA GLY A 159 -13.07 0.88 21.16
C GLY A 159 -12.61 2.29 21.49
N TYR A 160 -13.40 3.03 22.24
CA TYR A 160 -13.03 4.40 22.66
C TYR A 160 -11.81 4.41 23.57
N ASP A 161 -11.60 3.30 24.28
CA ASP A 161 -10.48 3.05 25.17
C ASP A 161 -9.19 2.63 24.44
N GLU A 162 -9.28 2.40 23.13
CA GLU A 162 -8.15 2.12 22.24
C GLU A 162 -7.62 3.37 21.53
N ILE A 163 -8.31 4.51 21.67
CA ILE A 163 -7.90 5.78 21.03
C ILE A 163 -7.02 6.57 21.99
N GLU A 164 -5.78 6.81 21.56
CA GLU A 164 -4.77 7.52 22.33
C GLU A 164 -4.68 9.00 21.93
N PRO A 165 -4.14 9.89 22.80
CA PRO A 165 -3.94 11.30 22.47
C PRO A 165 -3.17 11.53 21.17
N GLU A 166 -2.16 10.69 20.92
CA GLU A 166 -1.30 10.72 19.72
C GLU A 166 -2.12 10.55 18.43
N ASP A 167 -3.14 9.71 18.44
CA ASP A 167 -4.04 9.52 17.29
C ASP A 167 -4.79 10.81 16.95
N ILE A 168 -5.22 11.55 17.98
CA ILE A 168 -5.92 12.82 17.82
C ILE A 168 -4.96 13.90 17.31
N VAL A 169 -3.71 13.90 17.78
CA VAL A 169 -2.65 14.80 17.29
C VAL A 169 -2.42 14.58 15.79
N LEU A 170 -2.29 13.32 15.36
CA LEU A 170 -2.15 12.95 13.95
C LEU A 170 -3.35 13.41 13.11
N LEU A 171 -4.56 13.35 13.68
CA LEU A 171 -5.80 13.74 13.02
C LEU A 171 -6.17 15.23 13.19
N ARG A 172 -5.33 16.05 13.82
CA ARG A 172 -5.66 17.44 14.17
C ARG A 172 -6.21 18.25 12.99
N GLN A 173 -5.56 18.18 11.82
CA GLN A 173 -6.01 18.90 10.63
C GLN A 173 -7.35 18.36 10.12
N THR A 174 -7.48 17.03 10.05
CA THR A 174 -8.71 16.32 9.62
C THR A 174 -9.90 16.65 10.52
N LEU A 175 -9.67 16.76 11.83
CA LEU A 175 -10.69 17.07 12.84
C LEU A 175 -10.86 18.58 13.08
N ASN A 176 -10.10 19.42 12.37
CA ASN A 176 -10.10 20.88 12.52
C ASN A 176 -9.89 21.34 13.99
N LEU A 177 -8.89 20.75 14.65
CA LEU A 177 -8.56 21.02 16.04
C LEU A 177 -7.51 22.13 16.17
N THR A 178 -7.74 23.04 17.12
CA THR A 178 -6.77 24.05 17.54
C THR A 178 -5.61 23.41 18.31
N GLU A 179 -4.46 24.08 18.41
CA GLU A 179 -3.34 23.62 19.26
C GLU A 179 -3.79 23.38 20.70
N LEU A 180 -4.54 24.33 21.26
CA LEU A 180 -5.06 24.26 22.62
C LEU A 180 -6.01 23.07 22.82
N ALA A 181 -6.80 22.72 21.80
CA ALA A 181 -7.67 21.54 21.86
C ALA A 181 -6.85 20.25 21.89
N VAL A 182 -5.75 20.17 21.14
CA VAL A 182 -4.84 19.03 21.17
C VAL A 182 -4.12 18.93 22.52
N GLU A 183 -3.66 20.04 23.09
CA GLU A 183 -3.08 20.05 24.44
C GLU A 183 -4.09 19.61 25.51
N ALA A 184 -5.37 20.00 25.36
CA ALA A 184 -6.44 19.60 26.26
C ALA A 184 -6.66 18.08 26.27
N VAL A 185 -6.48 17.38 25.13
CA VAL A 185 -6.59 15.92 25.05
C VAL A 185 -5.67 15.24 26.06
N TYR A 186 -4.41 15.68 26.17
CA TYR A 186 -3.46 15.11 27.14
C TYR A 186 -3.86 15.36 28.59
N GLN A 187 -4.48 16.49 28.89
CA GLN A 187 -4.96 16.79 30.24
C GLN A 187 -6.16 15.90 30.59
N LEU A 188 -7.11 15.78 29.66
CA LEU A 188 -8.29 14.94 29.78
C LEU A 188 -7.93 13.45 29.89
N PHE A 189 -6.99 12.98 29.07
CA PHE A 189 -6.46 11.62 29.14
C PHE A 189 -5.82 11.31 30.49
N ARG A 190 -4.98 12.21 31.02
CA ARG A 190 -4.38 12.02 32.35
C ARG A 190 -5.42 11.96 33.46
N LYS A 191 -6.54 12.66 33.32
CA LYS A 191 -7.59 12.72 34.34
C LYS A 191 -8.56 11.53 34.26
N PHE A 192 -9.01 11.18 33.05
CA PHE A 192 -10.03 10.17 32.82
C PHE A 192 -9.48 8.79 32.42
N GLY A 193 -8.17 8.71 32.15
CA GLY A 193 -7.52 7.49 31.68
C GLY A 193 -8.10 7.01 30.37
N LYS A 194 -8.31 5.70 30.25
CA LYS A 194 -8.83 5.07 29.02
C LYS A 194 -10.22 5.54 28.61
N ASN A 195 -11.05 6.00 29.55
CA ASN A 195 -12.41 6.46 29.24
C ASN A 195 -12.47 7.93 28.80
N TRP A 196 -11.33 8.59 28.60
CA TRP A 196 -11.26 10.02 28.33
C TRP A 196 -12.12 10.49 27.18
N LEU A 197 -12.20 9.73 26.08
CA LEU A 197 -12.95 10.13 24.90
C LEU A 197 -14.45 10.20 25.21
N GLN A 198 -15.00 9.14 25.81
CA GLN A 198 -16.39 9.10 26.24
C GLN A 198 -16.67 10.18 27.28
N SER A 199 -15.84 10.27 28.33
CA SER A 199 -16.00 11.25 29.40
C SER A 199 -15.95 12.69 28.87
N THR A 200 -15.06 12.99 27.93
CA THR A 200 -14.96 14.32 27.30
C THR A 200 -16.20 14.65 26.46
N LEU A 201 -16.73 13.68 25.73
CA LEU A 201 -17.94 13.86 24.91
C LEU A 201 -19.21 14.03 25.75
N ASP A 202 -19.23 13.51 26.98
CA ASP A 202 -20.38 13.58 27.89
C ASP A 202 -20.40 14.86 28.74
N LEU A 203 -19.31 15.63 28.80
CA LEU A 203 -19.27 16.94 29.46
C LEU A 203 -20.22 17.92 28.76
N LYS A 204 -21.07 18.63 29.51
CA LYS A 204 -21.95 19.67 28.93
C LYS A 204 -21.22 20.98 28.64
N ASP A 205 -20.33 21.36 29.55
CA ASP A 205 -19.61 22.62 29.52
C ASP A 205 -18.32 22.52 30.34
N ALA A 206 -17.58 23.64 30.42
CA ALA A 206 -16.34 23.70 31.15
C ALA A 206 -16.52 23.69 32.69
N GLU A 207 -17.74 23.90 33.21
CA GLU A 207 -18.00 23.87 34.66
C GLU A 207 -18.01 22.44 35.20
N GLU A 208 -18.36 21.46 34.36
CA GLU A 208 -18.32 20.03 34.68
C GLU A 208 -16.89 19.44 34.63
N LEU A 209 -15.86 20.24 34.29
CA LEU A 209 -14.48 19.77 34.24
C LEU A 209 -13.99 19.35 35.64
N PRO A 210 -13.30 18.19 35.74
CA PRO A 210 -12.74 17.77 37.00
C PRO A 210 -11.75 18.78 37.60
N GLU A 211 -11.73 18.85 38.93
CA GLU A 211 -10.79 19.73 39.65
C GLU A 211 -9.34 19.56 39.16
N GLY A 212 -8.67 20.69 38.96
CA GLY A 212 -7.30 20.78 38.47
C GLY A 212 -7.17 20.91 36.94
N LEU A 213 -8.25 20.79 36.18
CA LEU A 213 -8.27 21.07 34.74
C LEU A 213 -8.71 22.51 34.48
N ASN A 214 -7.91 23.26 33.71
CA ASN A 214 -8.24 24.61 33.29
C ASN A 214 -8.30 24.67 31.76
N ILE A 215 -9.40 24.19 31.20
CA ILE A 215 -9.65 24.20 29.76
C ILE A 215 -10.75 25.21 29.49
N HIS A 216 -10.45 26.22 28.68
CA HIS A 216 -11.42 27.24 28.32
C HIS A 216 -12.59 26.65 27.53
N GLU A 217 -13.80 27.17 27.72
CA GLU A 217 -15.03 26.65 27.12
C GLU A 217 -14.96 26.56 25.59
N SER A 218 -14.38 27.56 24.93
CA SER A 218 -14.17 27.54 23.48
C SER A 218 -13.24 26.41 23.01
N THR A 219 -12.23 26.05 23.82
CA THR A 219 -11.31 24.95 23.55
C THR A 219 -12.02 23.61 23.69
N LEU A 220 -12.79 23.43 24.77
CA LEU A 220 -13.61 22.23 24.99
C LEU A 220 -14.62 22.04 23.85
N ASN A 221 -15.33 23.10 23.45
CA ASN A 221 -16.28 23.06 22.35
C ASN A 221 -15.62 22.75 20.99
N ASN A 222 -14.40 23.25 20.72
CA ASN A 222 -13.66 22.87 19.51
C ASN A 222 -13.29 21.38 19.54
N LEU A 223 -12.78 20.90 20.67
CA LEU A 223 -12.42 19.50 20.85
C LEU A 223 -13.63 18.57 20.68
N GLN A 224 -14.72 18.81 21.41
CA GLN A 224 -15.92 17.98 21.36
C GLN A 224 -16.53 17.91 19.94
N ARG A 225 -16.52 19.00 19.17
CA ARG A 225 -16.97 18.97 17.76
C ARG A 225 -16.09 18.07 16.90
N GLY A 226 -14.77 18.12 17.08
CA GLY A 226 -13.84 17.23 16.40
C GLY A 226 -14.09 15.75 16.79
N LEU A 227 -14.11 15.46 18.08
CA LEU A 227 -14.33 14.09 18.61
C LEU A 227 -15.71 13.53 18.24
N ALA A 228 -16.75 14.35 18.14
CA ALA A 228 -18.08 13.93 17.68
C ALA A 228 -18.07 13.41 16.24
N THR A 229 -17.08 13.79 15.42
CA THR A 229 -16.89 13.24 14.07
C THR A 229 -16.41 11.79 14.14
N ILE A 230 -15.54 11.46 15.11
CA ILE A 230 -15.04 10.10 15.33
C ILE A 230 -16.19 9.15 15.69
N ARG A 231 -17.10 9.58 16.58
CA ARG A 231 -18.30 8.80 16.97
C ARG A 231 -19.19 8.38 15.79
N ARG A 232 -19.13 9.10 14.67
CA ARG A 232 -19.97 8.80 13.48
C ARG A 232 -19.31 7.78 12.54
N LEU A 233 -18.07 7.40 12.79
CA LEU A 233 -17.36 6.45 11.94
C LEU A 233 -17.92 5.04 12.20
N PRO A 234 -18.20 4.25 11.14
CA PRO A 234 -18.89 2.96 11.28
C PRO A 234 -18.05 1.88 11.95
N PHE A 235 -16.76 2.12 12.19
CA PHE A 235 -15.80 1.21 12.82
C PHE A 235 -15.43 1.62 14.25
N ILE A 236 -16.04 2.68 14.76
CA ILE A 236 -15.91 3.18 16.13
C ILE A 236 -17.03 2.60 17.01
#